data_AF-A0AAN4Z7J8-F1
#
_entry.id   AF-A0AAN4Z7J8-F1
#
_cell.length_a   1.000
_cell.length_b   1.000
_cell.length_c   1.000
_cell.angle_alpha   90.00
_cell.angle_beta   90.00
_cell.angle_gamma   90.00
#
_symmetry.space_group_name_H-M   'P 1'
#
loop_
_entity.id
_entity.type
_entity.pdbx_description
1 polymer ?
#
loop_
_entity_poly.entity_id
_entity_poly.type
_entity_poly.pdbx_seq_one_letter_code
_entity_poly.pdbx_strand_id
1 'polypeptide(L)'
;LLLLPLFLILSMVRCNIIEESNEYQSLVDPYEFTSPYELIDLGINELCDSYPSLSTSSEEELITFKKEFMGFLAEKPEVQDEVLTGFPSNYRVLWGKLKELRRICNEEFEGLTDEEKQFIESPTGLILHKLGVQSALKVIAKRKSDFQRRKLTKQQIKQEVADRQLAIFHLWYGEN
;
A
#
# COMPACT_ATOMS: atom_id res chain seq x y z
N LEU A 1 -24.04 -2.03 30.98
CA LEU A 1 -23.17 -0.98 30.40
C LEU A 1 -21.85 -1.60 29.97
N LEU A 2 -21.76 -2.17 28.77
CA LEU A 2 -20.54 -2.82 28.24
C LEU A 2 -20.26 -2.47 26.76
N LEU A 3 -20.86 -1.40 26.24
CA LEU A 3 -20.71 -0.99 24.83
C LEU A 3 -19.61 0.06 24.59
N LEU A 4 -19.06 0.66 25.64
CA LEU A 4 -18.02 1.70 25.52
C LEU A 4 -16.61 1.19 25.17
N PRO A 5 -16.12 0.03 25.65
CA PRO A 5 -14.76 -0.39 25.29
C PRO A 5 -14.67 -0.92 23.85
N LEU A 6 -15.78 -1.39 23.27
CA LEU A 6 -15.79 -1.85 21.88
C LEU A 6 -15.68 -0.69 20.88
N PHE A 7 -16.29 0.46 21.20
CA PHE A 7 -16.22 1.65 20.34
C PHE A 7 -14.82 2.28 20.34
N LEU A 8 -14.10 2.20 21.47
CA LEU A 8 -12.70 2.65 21.56
C LEU A 8 -11.72 1.69 20.88
N ILE A 9 -11.98 0.37 20.90
CA ILE A 9 -11.17 -0.60 20.16
C ILE A 9 -11.43 -0.48 18.64
N LEU A 10 -12.68 -0.19 18.23
CA LEU A 10 -13.01 0.15 16.84
C LEU A 10 -12.47 1.52 16.42
N SER A 11 -12.14 2.43 17.36
CA SER A 11 -11.49 3.71 17.05
C SER A 11 -9.96 3.65 17.05
N MET A 12 -9.35 2.54 17.44
CA MET A 12 -7.88 2.40 17.49
C MET A 12 -7.24 2.01 16.15
N VAL A 13 -8.03 1.88 15.08
CA VAL A 13 -7.55 1.79 13.70
C VAL A 13 -8.30 2.79 12.82
N ARG A 14 -8.58 4.00 13.32
CA ARG A 14 -8.94 5.09 12.41
C ARG A 14 -7.65 5.59 11.75
N CYS A 15 -7.42 5.10 10.54
CA CYS A 15 -6.58 5.72 9.52
C CYS A 15 -6.98 7.20 9.45
N ASN A 16 -6.11 8.10 9.89
CA ASN A 16 -6.33 9.54 9.73
C ASN A 16 -5.82 9.90 8.34
N ILE A 17 -6.70 9.79 7.34
CA ILE A 17 -6.36 9.94 5.92
C ILE A 17 -5.59 11.24 5.67
N ILE A 18 -6.00 12.32 6.32
CA ILE A 18 -5.42 13.65 6.18
C ILE A 18 -4.01 13.67 6.79
N GLU A 19 -3.84 13.13 8.00
CA GLU A 19 -2.52 13.06 8.66
C GLU A 19 -1.54 12.17 7.89
N GLU A 20 -1.98 11.00 7.43
CA GLU A 20 -1.16 10.12 6.61
C GLU A 20 -0.77 10.80 5.29
N SER A 21 -1.71 11.47 4.61
CA SER A 21 -1.40 12.18 3.37
C SER A 21 -0.42 13.33 3.58
N ASN A 22 -0.59 14.09 4.66
CA ASN A 22 0.33 15.17 5.03
C ASN A 22 1.71 14.62 5.40
N GLU A 23 1.78 13.51 6.14
CA GLU A 23 3.04 12.85 6.48
C GLU A 23 3.77 12.43 5.20
N TYR A 24 3.07 11.76 4.28
CA TYR A 24 3.67 11.30 3.04
C TYR A 24 4.15 12.45 2.15
N GLN A 25 3.37 13.53 2.03
CA GLN A 25 3.76 14.74 1.29
C GLN A 25 4.94 15.48 1.94
N SER A 26 5.13 15.35 3.25
CA SER A 26 6.26 15.96 3.97
C SER A 26 7.59 15.22 3.80
N LEU A 27 7.57 14.02 3.23
CA LEU A 27 8.78 13.24 2.97
C LEU A 27 9.62 13.93 1.89
N VAL A 28 10.86 14.28 2.24
CA VAL A 28 11.83 14.87 1.29
C VAL A 28 12.20 13.87 0.19
N ASP A 29 12.35 12.60 0.57
CA ASP A 29 12.57 11.49 -0.36
C ASP A 29 11.95 10.22 0.25
N PRO A 30 10.84 9.69 -0.30
CA PRO A 30 10.23 8.47 0.20
C PRO A 30 11.13 7.23 0.02
N TYR A 31 12.21 7.34 -0.76
CA TYR A 31 13.17 6.26 -1.02
C TYR A 31 14.44 6.36 -0.16
N GLU A 32 14.52 7.28 0.80
CA GLU A 32 15.70 7.39 1.68
C GLU A 32 15.97 6.08 2.46
N PHE A 33 14.91 5.33 2.78
CA PHE A 33 14.97 4.11 3.60
C PHE A 33 14.40 2.86 2.90
N THR A 34 14.09 2.94 1.61
CA THR A 34 13.37 1.88 0.88
C THR A 34 13.57 2.05 -0.63
N SER A 35 13.04 1.13 -1.43
CA SER A 35 13.00 1.21 -2.89
C SER A 35 11.56 1.06 -3.41
N PRO A 36 11.25 1.45 -4.65
CA PRO A 36 9.93 1.19 -5.24
C PRO A 36 9.50 -0.29 -5.16
N TYR A 37 10.44 -1.21 -5.38
CA TYR A 37 10.21 -2.64 -5.27
C TYR A 37 9.83 -3.05 -3.85
N GLU A 38 10.55 -2.54 -2.86
CA GLU A 38 10.29 -2.85 -1.45
C GLU A 38 8.99 -2.22 -0.94
N LEU A 39 8.66 -1.00 -1.39
CA LEU A 39 7.37 -0.36 -1.11
C LEU A 39 6.20 -1.22 -1.59
N ILE A 40 6.29 -1.77 -2.80
CA ILE A 40 5.23 -2.62 -3.35
C ILE A 40 5.25 -4.00 -2.70
N ASP A 41 6.42 -4.62 -2.53
CA ASP A 41 6.55 -5.96 -1.96
C ASP A 41 5.97 -6.04 -0.55
N LEU A 42 6.42 -5.13 0.33
CA LEU A 42 5.97 -5.09 1.70
C LEU A 42 4.60 -4.41 1.82
N GLY A 43 4.32 -3.39 1.00
CA GLY A 43 3.04 -2.69 1.02
C GLY A 43 1.87 -3.61 0.70
N ILE A 44 2.00 -4.45 -0.34
CA ILE A 44 0.96 -5.44 -0.67
C ILE A 44 0.83 -6.51 0.42
N ASN A 45 1.93 -6.96 1.03
CA ASN A 45 1.84 -7.90 2.15
C ASN A 45 1.05 -7.28 3.31
N GLU A 46 1.38 -6.06 3.71
CA GLU A 46 0.73 -5.35 4.82
C GLU A 46 -0.75 -5.03 4.50
N LEU A 47 -1.07 -4.80 3.22
CA LEU A 47 -2.44 -4.64 2.75
C LEU A 47 -3.23 -5.96 2.90
N CYS A 48 -2.67 -7.09 2.48
CA CYS A 48 -3.28 -8.40 2.66
C CYS A 48 -3.44 -8.77 4.14
N ASP A 49 -2.49 -8.39 5.00
CA ASP A 49 -2.59 -8.59 6.44
C ASP A 49 -3.70 -7.73 7.06
N SER A 50 -3.88 -6.50 6.56
CA SER A 50 -4.94 -5.59 7.01
C SER A 50 -6.32 -6.01 6.48
N TYR A 51 -6.37 -6.63 5.30
CA TYR A 51 -7.58 -7.03 4.60
C TYR A 51 -7.45 -8.49 4.12
N PRO A 52 -7.76 -9.47 4.98
CA PRO A 52 -7.57 -10.89 4.67
C PRO A 52 -8.35 -11.39 3.43
N SER A 53 -9.41 -10.69 3.01
CA SER A 53 -10.12 -11.03 1.76
C SER A 53 -9.30 -10.74 0.49
N LEU A 54 -8.21 -9.97 0.61
CA LEU A 54 -7.26 -9.71 -0.47
C LEU A 54 -6.15 -10.75 -0.55
N SER A 55 -5.99 -11.61 0.46
CA SER A 55 -4.95 -12.65 0.49
C SER A 55 -5.01 -13.52 -0.77
N THR A 56 -3.84 -13.97 -1.22
CA THR A 56 -3.71 -14.85 -2.38
C THR A 56 -3.68 -16.31 -1.96
N SER A 57 -4.01 -17.20 -2.90
CA SER A 57 -4.00 -18.64 -2.67
C SER A 57 -2.60 -19.27 -2.70
N SER A 58 -1.63 -18.55 -3.26
CA SER A 58 -0.25 -19.00 -3.40
C SER A 58 0.73 -17.82 -3.40
N GLU A 59 2.01 -18.14 -3.19
CA GLU A 59 3.12 -17.20 -3.33
C GLU A 59 3.28 -16.71 -4.78
N GLU A 60 3.07 -17.58 -5.78
CA GLU A 60 3.12 -17.21 -7.19
C GLU A 60 2.04 -16.16 -7.55
N GLU A 61 0.82 -16.34 -7.04
CA GLU A 61 -0.26 -15.36 -7.22
C GLU A 61 0.06 -14.04 -6.49
N LEU A 62 0.71 -14.09 -5.32
CA LEU A 62 1.15 -12.88 -4.60
C LEU A 62 2.21 -12.10 -5.38
N ILE A 63 3.20 -12.81 -5.92
CA ILE A 63 4.24 -12.21 -6.77
C ILE A 63 3.60 -11.61 -8.02
N THR A 64 2.63 -12.32 -8.64
CA THR A 64 1.89 -11.79 -9.79
C THR A 64 1.12 -10.53 -9.43
N PHE A 65 0.43 -10.50 -8.28
CA PHE A 65 -0.26 -9.30 -7.81
C PHE A 65 0.69 -8.10 -7.68
N LYS A 66 1.88 -8.31 -7.09
CA LYS A 66 2.91 -7.28 -6.94
C LYS A 66 3.45 -6.76 -8.27
N LYS A 67 3.73 -7.66 -9.21
CA LYS A 67 4.17 -7.29 -10.57
C LYS A 67 3.11 -6.52 -11.32
N GLU A 68 1.87 -7.00 -11.29
CA GLU A 68 0.75 -6.33 -11.95
C GLU A 68 0.49 -4.95 -11.36
N PHE A 69 0.60 -4.80 -10.03
CA PHE A 69 0.49 -3.48 -9.40
C PHE A 69 1.63 -2.55 -9.80
N MET A 70 2.88 -3.03 -9.83
CA MET A 70 4.02 -2.26 -10.36
C MET A 70 3.77 -1.82 -11.82
N GLY A 71 3.27 -2.72 -12.67
CA GLY A 71 2.91 -2.41 -14.06
C GLY A 71 1.82 -1.36 -14.16
N PHE A 72 0.75 -1.51 -13.38
CA PHE A 72 -0.35 -0.56 -13.29
C PHE A 72 0.13 0.86 -12.92
N LEU A 73 1.04 0.99 -11.96
CA LEU A 73 1.59 2.30 -11.57
C LEU A 73 2.39 2.99 -12.68
N ALA A 74 2.91 2.21 -13.64
CA ALA A 74 3.63 2.73 -14.81
C ALA A 74 2.71 3.06 -16.00
N GLU A 75 1.43 2.69 -15.93
CA GLU A 75 0.45 3.02 -16.97
C GLU A 75 0.13 4.51 -17.03
N LYS A 76 -0.48 4.93 -18.13
CA LYS A 76 -1.01 6.29 -18.25
C LYS A 76 -2.20 6.50 -17.30
N PRO A 77 -2.44 7.72 -16.81
CA PRO A 77 -3.55 8.02 -15.91
C PRO A 77 -4.91 7.53 -16.42
N GLU A 78 -5.17 7.63 -17.72
CA GLU A 78 -6.45 7.20 -18.29
C GLU A 78 -6.67 5.69 -18.15
N VAL A 79 -5.61 4.90 -18.33
CA VAL A 79 -5.66 3.44 -18.13
C VAL A 79 -5.79 3.12 -16.64
N GLN A 80 -5.12 3.87 -15.78
CA GLN A 80 -5.24 3.69 -14.33
C GLN A 80 -6.68 3.93 -13.88
N ASP A 81 -7.31 5.01 -14.34
CA ASP A 81 -8.71 5.35 -14.05
C ASP A 81 -9.68 4.28 -14.56
N GLU A 82 -9.49 3.77 -15.78
CA GLU A 82 -10.30 2.67 -16.32
C GLU A 82 -10.25 1.43 -15.40
N VAL A 83 -9.05 1.00 -15.00
CA VAL A 83 -8.87 -0.17 -14.14
C VAL A 83 -9.48 0.07 -12.74
N LEU A 84 -9.23 1.24 -12.15
CA LEU A 84 -9.76 1.62 -10.84
C LEU A 84 -11.28 1.78 -10.82
N THR A 85 -11.89 2.17 -11.94
CA THR A 85 -13.35 2.27 -12.13
C THR A 85 -13.98 0.96 -12.61
N GLY A 86 -13.17 -0.06 -12.88
CA GLY A 86 -13.61 -1.47 -13.01
C GLY A 86 -13.71 -1.98 -14.42
N PHE A 87 -13.17 -1.25 -15.38
CA PHE A 87 -12.99 -1.78 -16.73
C PHE A 87 -12.06 -3.00 -16.69
N PRO A 88 -12.33 -4.02 -17.53
CA PRO A 88 -11.46 -5.18 -17.65
C PRO A 88 -10.04 -4.77 -17.96
N SER A 89 -9.09 -5.44 -17.31
CA SER A 89 -7.66 -5.18 -17.47
C SER A 89 -6.90 -6.44 -17.84
N ASN A 90 -5.74 -6.26 -18.47
CA ASN A 90 -4.75 -7.34 -18.63
C ASN A 90 -4.11 -7.74 -17.29
N TYR A 91 -4.20 -6.87 -16.28
CA TYR A 91 -3.79 -7.14 -14.90
C TYR A 91 -4.86 -7.97 -14.17
N ARG A 92 -4.91 -9.29 -14.44
CA ARG A 92 -6.02 -10.15 -14.01
C ARG A 92 -6.10 -10.32 -12.50
N VAL A 93 -4.95 -10.53 -11.85
CA VAL A 93 -4.88 -10.74 -10.40
C VAL A 93 -5.21 -9.43 -9.68
N LEU A 94 -4.53 -8.34 -10.04
CA LEU A 94 -4.78 -6.99 -9.55
C LEU A 94 -6.24 -6.60 -9.72
N TRP A 95 -6.84 -6.80 -10.90
CA TRP A 95 -8.25 -6.47 -11.13
C TRP A 95 -9.19 -7.24 -10.20
N GLY A 96 -8.91 -8.52 -9.96
CA GLY A 96 -9.63 -9.32 -8.96
C GLY A 96 -9.52 -8.72 -7.56
N LYS A 97 -8.32 -8.30 -7.15
CA LYS A 97 -8.11 -7.67 -5.83
C LYS A 97 -8.73 -6.27 -5.74
N LEU A 98 -8.68 -5.48 -6.80
CA LEU A 98 -9.30 -4.15 -6.86
C LEU A 98 -10.82 -4.20 -6.76
N LYS A 99 -11.48 -5.25 -7.24
CA LYS A 99 -12.92 -5.45 -7.03
C LYS A 99 -13.28 -5.56 -5.55
N GLU A 100 -12.55 -6.41 -4.83
CA GLU A 100 -12.77 -6.61 -3.40
C GLU A 100 -12.37 -5.36 -2.61
N LEU A 101 -11.23 -4.74 -2.94
CA LEU A 101 -10.80 -3.51 -2.31
C LEU A 101 -11.78 -2.36 -2.56
N ARG A 102 -12.43 -2.29 -3.72
CA ARG A 102 -13.50 -1.31 -3.97
C ARG A 102 -14.71 -1.53 -3.08
N ARG A 103 -15.12 -2.79 -2.87
CA ARG A 103 -16.21 -3.11 -1.94
C ARG A 103 -15.88 -2.59 -0.54
N ILE A 104 -14.68 -2.90 -0.06
CA ILE A 104 -14.16 -2.42 1.24
C ILE A 104 -14.13 -0.89 1.30
N CYS A 105 -13.53 -0.24 0.30
CA CYS A 105 -13.40 1.22 0.28
C CYS A 105 -14.75 1.93 0.15
N ASN A 106 -15.75 1.35 -0.52
CA ASN A 106 -17.09 1.93 -0.53
C ASN A 106 -17.71 1.94 0.88
N GLU A 107 -17.63 0.81 1.59
CA GLU A 107 -18.13 0.68 2.96
C GLU A 107 -17.40 1.61 3.93
N GLU A 108 -16.07 1.66 3.83
CA GLU A 108 -15.25 2.56 4.68
C GLU A 108 -15.47 4.03 4.35
N PHE A 109 -15.61 4.38 3.07
CA PHE A 109 -15.83 5.76 2.63
C PHE A 109 -17.12 6.35 3.21
N GLU A 110 -18.20 5.56 3.31
CA GLU A 110 -19.44 6.00 3.96
C GLU A 110 -19.23 6.40 5.42
N GLY A 111 -18.30 5.74 6.11
CA GLY A 111 -17.95 5.98 7.51
C GLY A 111 -16.97 7.13 7.77
N LEU A 112 -16.41 7.74 6.72
CA LEU A 112 -15.49 8.87 6.83
C LEU A 112 -16.22 10.15 7.27
N THR A 113 -15.47 11.03 7.94
CA THR A 113 -15.92 12.40 8.25
C THR A 113 -16.09 13.22 6.96
N ASP A 114 -16.86 14.31 7.03
CA ASP A 114 -17.06 15.19 5.87
C ASP A 114 -15.73 15.79 5.38
N GLU A 115 -14.81 16.10 6.31
CA GLU A 115 -13.48 16.61 5.99
C GLU A 115 -12.65 15.56 5.24
N GLU A 116 -12.62 14.31 5.72
CA GLU A 116 -11.92 13.21 5.04
C GLU A 116 -12.54 12.90 3.68
N LYS A 117 -13.87 12.93 3.55
CA LYS A 117 -14.58 12.74 2.27
C LYS A 117 -14.25 13.85 1.27
N GLN A 118 -14.20 15.10 1.74
CA GLN A 118 -13.78 16.23 0.91
C GLN A 118 -12.32 16.11 0.49
N PHE A 119 -11.46 15.61 1.38
CA PHE A 119 -10.04 15.43 1.09
C PHE A 119 -9.76 14.30 0.10
N ILE A 120 -10.40 13.13 0.28
CA ILE A 120 -10.16 11.94 -0.56
C ILE A 120 -11.04 11.88 -1.81
N GLU A 121 -12.09 12.71 -1.85
CA GLU A 121 -13.04 12.95 -2.95
C GLU A 121 -13.93 11.77 -3.35
N SER A 122 -13.44 10.52 -3.25
CA SER A 122 -14.17 9.33 -3.69
C SER A 122 -13.66 8.03 -3.06
N PRO A 123 -14.45 6.93 -3.13
CA PRO A 123 -13.96 5.60 -2.81
C PRO A 123 -12.75 5.16 -3.65
N THR A 124 -12.64 5.63 -4.90
CA THR A 124 -11.46 5.39 -5.75
C THR A 124 -10.22 6.08 -5.21
N GLY A 125 -10.36 7.32 -4.74
CA GLY A 125 -9.29 8.01 -4.02
C GLY A 125 -8.84 7.22 -2.79
N LEU A 126 -9.80 6.66 -2.05
CA LEU A 126 -9.50 5.84 -0.87
C LEU A 126 -8.73 4.54 -1.22
N ILE A 127 -9.03 3.92 -2.36
CA ILE A 127 -8.25 2.78 -2.88
C ILE A 127 -6.79 3.18 -3.09
N LEU A 128 -6.55 4.32 -3.76
CA LEU A 128 -5.19 4.82 -4.02
C LEU A 128 -4.46 5.21 -2.74
N HIS A 129 -5.16 5.79 -1.77
CA HIS A 129 -4.61 6.10 -0.46
C HIS A 129 -4.11 4.84 0.26
N LYS A 130 -4.92 3.78 0.27
CA LYS A 130 -4.54 2.51 0.92
C LYS A 130 -3.37 1.82 0.21
N LEU A 131 -3.43 1.71 -1.12
CA LEU A 131 -2.41 1.03 -1.92
C LEU A 131 -1.10 1.81 -2.00
N GLY A 132 -1.18 3.13 -2.09
CA GLY A 132 -0.02 4.01 -2.22
C GLY A 132 0.45 4.55 -0.88
N VAL A 133 -0.27 5.55 -0.37
CA VAL A 133 0.14 6.36 0.79
C VAL A 133 0.30 5.52 2.06
N GLN A 134 -0.78 4.87 2.48
CA GLN A 134 -0.80 4.15 3.76
C GLN A 134 0.19 2.97 3.76
N SER A 135 0.22 2.20 2.67
CA SER A 135 1.16 1.10 2.50
C SER A 135 2.61 1.60 2.51
N ALA A 136 2.91 2.70 1.81
CA ALA A 136 4.25 3.25 1.78
C ALA A 136 4.72 3.77 3.14
N LEU A 137 3.87 4.51 3.86
CA LEU A 137 4.21 5.03 5.19
C LEU A 137 4.53 3.91 6.18
N LYS A 138 3.75 2.82 6.19
CA LYS A 138 4.04 1.65 7.04
C LYS A 138 5.42 1.08 6.76
N VAL A 139 5.78 0.90 5.48
CA VAL A 139 7.08 0.36 5.08
C VAL A 139 8.22 1.31 5.48
N ILE A 140 8.07 2.61 5.20
CA ILE A 140 9.07 3.63 5.52
C ILE A 140 9.29 3.71 7.04
N ALA A 141 8.22 3.75 7.84
CA ALA A 141 8.31 3.78 9.30
C ALA A 141 9.06 2.55 9.84
N LYS A 142 8.74 1.35 9.34
CA LYS A 142 9.38 0.09 9.70
C LYS A 142 10.88 0.10 9.37
N ARG A 143 11.26 0.54 8.17
CA ARG A 143 12.67 0.60 7.73
C ARG A 143 13.47 1.66 8.46
N LYS A 144 12.91 2.86 8.62
CA LYS A 144 13.52 3.95 9.39
C LYS A 144 13.82 3.50 10.82
N SER A 145 12.86 2.87 11.49
CA SER A 145 13.02 2.34 12.85
C SER A 145 14.12 1.27 12.94
N ASP A 146 14.15 0.31 12.00
CA ASP A 146 15.18 -0.73 11.98
C ASP A 146 16.60 -0.16 11.80
N PHE A 147 16.78 0.75 10.84
CA PHE A 147 18.07 1.36 10.57
C PHE A 147 18.56 2.25 11.72
N GLN A 148 17.64 2.99 12.37
CA GLN A 148 17.95 3.77 13.57
C GLN A 148 18.39 2.87 14.73
N ARG A 149 17.68 1.77 14.97
CA ARG A 149 18.02 0.78 16.00
C ARG A 149 19.41 0.17 15.76
N ARG A 150 19.73 -0.14 14.50
CA ARG A 150 21.03 -0.70 14.08
C ARG A 150 22.13 0.34 13.93
N LYS A 151 21.81 1.64 14.07
CA LYS A 151 22.74 2.78 13.94
C LYS A 151 23.52 2.76 12.63
N LEU A 152 22.86 2.40 11.53
CA LEU A 152 23.51 2.34 10.22
C LEU A 152 23.84 3.75 9.71
N THR A 153 25.01 3.86 9.06
CA THR A 153 25.38 5.06 8.32
C THR A 153 24.56 5.20 7.04
N LYS A 154 24.47 6.41 6.48
CA LYS A 154 23.79 6.65 5.20
C LYS A 154 24.29 5.75 4.07
N GLN A 155 25.59 5.46 4.03
CA GLN A 155 26.16 4.58 2.99
C GLN A 155 25.73 3.13 3.16
N GLN A 156 25.65 2.63 4.41
CA GLN A 156 25.15 1.29 4.70
C GLN A 156 23.67 1.15 4.37
N ILE A 157 22.87 2.17 4.68
CA ILE A 157 21.44 2.20 4.33
C ILE A 157 21.29 2.11 2.79
N LYS A 158 22.00 2.95 2.04
CA LYS A 158 21.96 2.92 0.57
C LYS A 158 22.34 1.56 0.00
N GLN A 159 23.40 0.95 0.53
CA GLN A 159 23.82 -0.39 0.09
C GLN A 159 22.74 -1.43 0.38
N GLU A 160 22.19 -1.44 1.60
CA GLU A 160 21.18 -2.43 2.00
C GLU A 160 19.86 -2.25 1.22
N VAL A 161 19.46 -1.01 0.91
CA VAL A 161 18.32 -0.73 0.03
C VAL A 161 18.55 -1.27 -1.38
N ALA A 162 19.76 -1.05 -1.95
CA ALA A 162 20.10 -1.56 -3.28
C ALA A 162 20.14 -3.10 -3.32
N ASP A 163 20.73 -3.74 -2.31
CA ASP A 163 20.82 -5.20 -2.20
C ASP A 163 19.43 -5.83 -2.11
N ARG A 164 18.52 -5.23 -1.32
CA ARG A 164 17.13 -5.71 -1.21
C ARG A 164 16.35 -5.49 -2.49
N GLN A 165 16.50 -4.34 -3.14
CA GLN A 165 15.87 -4.10 -4.44
C GLN A 165 16.26 -5.18 -5.45
N LEU A 166 17.55 -5.53 -5.50
CA LEU A 166 18.05 -6.60 -6.36
C LEU A 166 17.49 -7.97 -5.97
N ALA A 167 17.43 -8.29 -4.67
CA ALA A 167 16.85 -9.54 -4.19
C ALA A 167 15.36 -9.68 -4.54
N ILE A 168 14.57 -8.61 -4.37
CA ILE A 168 13.15 -8.59 -4.75
C ILE A 168 13.01 -8.74 -6.27
N PHE A 169 13.85 -8.03 -7.04
CA PHE A 169 13.85 -8.16 -8.49
C PHE A 169 14.11 -9.62 -8.93
N HIS A 170 15.07 -10.31 -8.32
CA HIS A 170 15.34 -11.71 -8.60
C HIS A 170 14.20 -12.63 -8.15
N LEU A 171 13.60 -12.39 -6.99
CA LEU A 171 12.43 -13.14 -6.55
C LEU A 171 11.25 -13.01 -7.53
N TRP A 172 11.07 -11.81 -8.09
CA TRP A 172 9.98 -11.57 -9.02
C TRP A 172 10.31 -12.09 -10.42
N TYR A 173 11.48 -11.77 -10.98
CA TYR A 173 11.77 -11.95 -12.41
C TYR A 173 12.90 -12.95 -12.70
N GLY A 174 13.56 -13.49 -11.69
CA GLY A 174 14.55 -14.55 -11.88
C GLY A 174 13.89 -15.84 -12.33
N GLU A 175 14.45 -16.47 -13.37
CA GLU A 175 14.20 -17.88 -13.64
C GLU A 175 14.86 -18.70 -12.52
N ASN A 176 14.10 -19.59 -11.87
CA ASN A 176 14.67 -20.69 -11.09
C ASN A 176 15.09 -21.83 -12.02
#